data_AF-A0A484G755-F1
#
_entry.id   AF-A0A484G755-F1
#
_cell.length_a   1.000
_cell.length_b   1.000
_cell.length_c   1.000
_cell.angle_alpha   90.00
_cell.angle_beta   90.00
_cell.angle_gamma   90.00
#
_symmetry.space_group_name_H-M   'P 1'
#
loop_
_entity.id
_entity.type
_entity.pdbx_description
1 polymer ?
#
loop_
_entity_poly.entity_id
_entity_poly.type
_entity_poly.pdbx_seq_one_letter_code
_entity_poly.pdbx_strand_id
1 'polypeptide(L)'
;MEEVISVGSTTGDHKKSDFGPILRAGNRLCAVGEGLEAAWIQPPEASQDGKTSRQPPRKPRKPHRTMKHLAGTSYATPIAAGIAAMLLDCVQGHKQDMGLAFGILRRKQGMLAVFKLMQNQHCEDGVERLVPELLFQDCGSRSDFEAKCSYDCCAILQKISDMLWLVGTGR
;
A
#
# COMPACT_ATOMS: atom_id res chain seq x y z
N MET A 1 2.35 21.79 4.80
CA MET A 1 2.59 20.38 5.17
C MET A 1 1.34 19.51 4.91
N GLU A 2 0.47 19.89 3.98
CA GLU A 2 -0.87 19.28 3.84
C GLU A 2 -0.98 18.18 2.79
N GLU A 3 0.05 17.92 1.98
CA GLU A 3 -0.03 16.98 0.84
C GLU A 3 0.47 15.55 1.10
N VAL A 4 0.86 15.20 2.33
CA VAL A 4 1.32 13.83 2.66
C VAL A 4 0.18 12.97 3.22
N ILE A 5 0.16 11.71 2.81
CA ILE A 5 -0.67 10.64 3.42
C ILE A 5 0.20 9.91 4.43
N SER A 6 -0.17 9.97 5.71
CA SER A 6 0.52 9.23 6.77
C SER A 6 0.04 7.78 6.80
N VAL A 7 0.98 6.84 6.90
CA VAL A 7 0.70 5.40 6.90
C VAL A 7 1.22 4.77 8.20
N GLY A 8 0.32 4.18 8.97
CA GLY A 8 0.64 3.37 10.14
C GLY A 8 0.88 1.90 9.79
N SER A 9 1.24 1.12 10.81
CA SER A 9 1.58 -0.30 10.68
C SER A 9 0.56 -1.19 11.39
N THR A 10 0.34 -2.36 10.81
CA THR A 10 -0.46 -3.47 11.38
C THR A 10 0.30 -4.78 11.30
N THR A 11 -0.08 -5.73 12.16
CA THR A 11 0.38 -7.12 12.12
C THR A 11 -0.24 -7.88 10.94
N GLY A 12 0.27 -9.08 10.65
CA GLY A 12 -0.36 -10.00 9.69
C GLY A 12 -1.79 -10.39 10.08
N ASP A 13 -2.09 -10.44 11.38
CA ASP A 13 -3.44 -10.70 11.92
C ASP A 13 -4.31 -9.44 12.02
N HIS A 14 -3.93 -8.38 11.32
CA HIS A 14 -4.66 -7.13 11.21
C HIS A 14 -4.84 -6.32 12.50
N LYS A 15 -3.99 -6.55 13.51
CA LYS A 15 -3.97 -5.73 14.73
C LYS A 15 -3.05 -4.54 14.55
N LYS A 16 -3.31 -3.45 15.28
CA LYS A 16 -2.39 -2.31 15.31
C LYS A 16 -1.02 -2.75 15.83
N SER A 17 0.06 -2.27 15.20
CA SER A 17 1.42 -2.46 15.73
C SER A 17 1.65 -1.68 17.03
N ASP A 18 2.25 -2.33 18.02
CA ASP A 18 2.54 -1.74 19.33
C ASP A 18 3.63 -0.65 19.30
N PHE A 19 4.51 -0.68 18.29
CA PHE A 19 5.59 0.30 18.10
C PHE A 19 5.18 1.54 17.28
N GLY A 20 3.92 1.60 16.81
CA GLY A 20 3.45 2.65 15.92
C GLY A 20 3.24 3.99 16.65
N PRO A 21 3.58 5.14 16.04
CA PRO A 21 3.23 6.44 16.62
C PRO A 21 1.70 6.58 16.74
N ILE A 22 1.25 7.38 17.70
CA ILE A 22 -0.17 7.71 17.83
C ILE A 22 -0.62 8.44 16.57
N LEU A 23 -1.43 7.77 15.74
CA LEU A 23 -2.01 8.37 14.54
C LEU A 23 -3.07 9.40 14.97
N ARG A 24 -2.90 10.65 14.52
CA ARG A 24 -3.89 11.71 14.79
C ARG A 24 -5.24 11.34 14.18
N ALA A 25 -6.33 11.77 14.82
CA ALA A 25 -7.69 11.55 14.33
C ALA A 25 -7.83 12.03 12.87
N GLY A 26 -8.50 11.24 12.02
CA GLY A 26 -8.72 11.55 10.60
C GLY A 26 -7.60 11.12 9.64
N ASN A 27 -6.46 10.61 10.13
CA ASN A 27 -5.36 10.07 9.30
C ASN A 27 -4.86 8.73 9.88
N ARG A 28 -5.76 7.75 10.02
CA ARG A 28 -5.46 6.44 10.63
C ARG A 28 -5.30 5.32 9.61
N LEU A 29 -4.87 5.68 8.41
CA LEU A 29 -4.60 4.73 7.35
C LEU A 29 -3.42 3.84 7.76
N CYS A 30 -3.63 2.53 7.78
CA CYS A 30 -2.57 1.56 8.04
C CYS A 30 -2.44 0.56 6.90
N ALA A 31 -1.24 0.02 6.75
CA ALA A 31 -0.97 -1.17 5.95
C ALA A 31 -0.23 -2.21 6.80
N VAL A 32 -0.09 -3.43 6.28
CA VAL A 32 0.72 -4.46 6.95
C VAL A 32 2.16 -3.97 7.02
N GLY A 33 2.76 -3.99 8.21
CA GLY A 33 4.12 -3.54 8.44
C GLY A 33 4.95 -4.48 9.29
N GLU A 34 4.37 -5.61 9.73
CA GLU A 34 5.05 -6.66 10.49
C GLU A 34 4.90 -8.01 9.81
N GLY A 35 5.83 -8.93 10.11
CA GLY A 35 5.85 -10.26 9.51
C GLY A 35 6.12 -10.24 8.01
N LEU A 36 6.68 -9.13 7.51
CA LEU A 36 6.99 -8.98 6.09
C LEU A 36 8.30 -9.67 5.79
N GLU A 37 8.27 -10.52 4.77
CA GLU A 37 9.45 -11.12 4.19
C GLU A 37 9.93 -10.24 3.03
N ALA A 38 11.11 -9.64 3.20
CA ALA A 38 11.68 -8.76 2.18
C ALA A 38 13.13 -9.12 1.88
N ALA A 39 13.53 -8.86 0.63
CA ALA A 39 14.91 -9.04 0.21
C ALA A 39 15.81 -8.03 0.92
N TRP A 40 16.62 -8.50 1.85
CA TRP A 40 17.66 -7.70 2.46
C TRP A 40 18.98 -7.95 1.73
N ILE A 41 19.51 -6.88 1.10
CA ILE A 41 20.84 -6.90 0.49
C ILE A 41 21.82 -6.72 1.64
N GLN A 42 22.45 -7.81 2.08
CA GLN A 42 23.57 -7.67 2.99
C GLN A 42 24.74 -7.04 2.23
N PRO A 43 25.37 -5.98 2.77
CA PRO A 43 26.66 -5.55 2.27
C PRO A 43 27.58 -6.77 2.25
N PRO A 44 28.43 -6.94 1.20
CA PRO A 44 29.44 -7.99 1.24
C PRO A 44 30.23 -7.80 2.54
N GLU A 45 30.26 -8.85 3.38
CA GLU A 45 30.96 -8.81 4.66
C GLU A 45 32.35 -8.23 4.42
N ALA A 46 32.66 -7.11 5.07
CA ALA A 46 34.04 -6.67 5.22
C ALA A 46 34.72 -7.83 5.94
N SER A 47 35.57 -8.56 5.22
CA SER A 47 36.31 -9.69 5.75
C SER A 47 36.90 -9.29 7.09
N GLN A 48 36.38 -9.84 8.19
CA GLN A 48 37.05 -9.81 9.50
C GLN A 48 38.26 -10.75 9.50
N ASP A 49 39.04 -10.73 8.43
CA ASP A 49 40.41 -11.21 8.48
C ASP A 49 41.21 -10.05 9.06
N GLY A 50 41.47 -10.12 10.36
CA GLY A 50 42.44 -9.30 11.08
C GLY A 50 43.87 -9.55 10.59
N LYS A 51 44.09 -9.50 9.27
CA LYS A 51 45.39 -9.60 8.62
C LYS A 51 45.41 -8.57 7.49
N THR A 52 46.06 -7.45 7.81
CA THR A 52 46.66 -6.49 6.87
C THR A 52 46.98 -7.12 5.51
N SER A 53 46.10 -6.96 4.53
CA SER A 53 46.43 -7.19 3.14
C SER A 53 45.88 -6.04 2.32
N ARG A 54 46.80 -5.18 1.86
CA ARG A 54 46.56 -4.01 0.99
C ARG A 54 46.29 -4.47 -0.45
N GLN A 55 45.33 -5.36 -0.67
CA GLN A 55 44.85 -5.67 -2.01
C GLN A 55 43.34 -5.50 -2.08
N PRO A 56 42.82 -4.70 -3.03
CA PRO A 56 41.39 -4.65 -3.27
C PRO A 56 40.91 -6.03 -3.73
N PRO A 57 39.75 -6.52 -3.24
CA PRO A 57 39.23 -7.82 -3.62
C PRO A 57 39.02 -7.90 -5.13
N ARG A 58 39.66 -8.89 -5.79
CA ARG A 58 39.70 -9.04 -7.26
C ARG A 58 38.36 -9.40 -7.92
N LYS A 59 37.27 -9.58 -7.16
CA LYS A 59 35.91 -9.79 -7.70
C LYS A 59 34.87 -9.19 -6.75
N PRO A 60 33.86 -8.43 -7.22
CA PRO A 60 32.73 -8.07 -6.38
C PRO A 60 32.02 -9.36 -5.97
N ARG A 61 32.05 -9.69 -4.68
CA ARG A 61 31.23 -10.77 -4.12
C ARG A 61 29.77 -10.37 -4.36
N LYS A 62 29.02 -11.20 -5.07
CA LYS A 62 27.59 -10.96 -5.30
C LYS A 62 26.90 -10.78 -3.95
N PRO A 63 26.06 -9.75 -3.76
CA PRO A 63 25.39 -9.54 -2.49
C PRO A 63 24.59 -10.78 -2.11
N HIS A 64 24.78 -11.28 -0.89
CA HIS A 64 23.96 -12.36 -0.37
C HIS A 64 22.57 -11.79 -0.12
N ARG A 65 21.57 -12.26 -0.88
CA ARG A 65 20.16 -11.96 -0.59
C ARG A 65 19.77 -12.84 0.58
N THR A 66 19.40 -12.22 1.69
CA THR A 66 18.81 -12.94 2.83
C THR A 66 17.39 -12.45 3.02
N MET A 67 16.43 -13.36 3.15
CA MET A 67 15.09 -13.01 3.61
C MET A 67 15.14 -12.81 5.12
N LYS A 68 14.60 -11.70 5.58
CA LYS A 68 14.47 -11.39 7.01
C LYS A 68 13.03 -11.00 7.29
N HIS A 69 12.56 -11.37 8.48
CA HIS A 69 11.31 -10.86 9.01
C HIS A 69 11.55 -9.41 9.47
N LEU A 70 10.78 -8.49 8.90
CA LEU A 70 10.92 -7.06 9.17
C LEU A 70 9.63 -6.51 9.77
N ALA A 71 9.79 -5.52 10.64
CA ALA A 71 8.71 -4.82 11.32
C ALA A 71 8.96 -3.31 11.29
N GLY A 72 7.95 -2.52 10.92
CA GLY A 72 8.05 -1.05 10.90
C GLY A 72 7.05 -0.36 9.98
N THR A 73 6.67 0.88 10.32
CA THR A 73 5.89 1.76 9.44
C THR A 73 6.62 2.08 8.12
N SER A 74 7.96 2.02 8.13
CA SER A 74 8.81 2.10 6.94
C SER A 74 8.58 0.97 5.93
N TYR A 75 7.96 -0.14 6.34
CA TYR A 75 7.56 -1.24 5.46
C TYR A 75 6.07 -1.21 5.09
N ALA A 76 5.21 -0.65 5.95
CA ALA A 76 3.81 -0.39 5.62
C ALA A 76 3.66 0.71 4.54
N THR A 77 4.47 1.76 4.61
CA THR A 77 4.44 2.89 3.67
C THR A 77 4.64 2.46 2.20
N PRO A 78 5.67 1.68 1.82
CA PRO A 78 5.86 1.26 0.43
C PRO A 78 4.72 0.36 -0.08
N ILE A 79 4.02 -0.38 0.78
CA ILE A 79 2.83 -1.15 0.39
C ILE A 79 1.69 -0.19 -0.04
N ALA A 80 1.38 0.81 0.79
CA ALA A 80 0.38 1.83 0.45
C ALA A 80 0.77 2.60 -0.82
N ALA A 81 2.06 2.93 -0.98
CA ALA A 81 2.56 3.57 -2.19
C ALA A 81 2.43 2.68 -3.44
N GLY A 82 2.69 1.37 -3.31
CA GLY A 82 2.48 0.41 -4.40
C GLY A 82 1.01 0.32 -4.83
N ILE A 83 0.08 0.32 -3.87
CA ILE A 83 -1.35 0.37 -4.15
C ILE A 83 -1.73 1.66 -4.89
N ALA A 84 -1.24 2.81 -4.42
CA ALA A 84 -1.47 4.09 -5.11
C ALA A 84 -0.93 4.08 -6.55
N ALA A 85 0.26 3.50 -6.77
CA ALA A 85 0.84 3.37 -8.10
C ALA A 85 -0.03 2.50 -9.01
N MET A 86 -0.50 1.33 -8.54
CA MET A 86 -1.39 0.46 -9.31
C MET A 86 -2.70 1.15 -9.70
N LEU A 87 -3.29 1.94 -8.78
CA LEU A 87 -4.49 2.72 -9.07
C LEU A 87 -4.24 3.79 -10.15
N LEU A 88 -3.13 4.51 -10.04
CA LEU A 88 -2.75 5.52 -11.03
C LEU A 88 -2.51 4.90 -12.40
N ASP A 89 -1.79 3.78 -12.48
CA ASP A 89 -1.55 3.07 -13.73
C ASP A 89 -2.85 2.54 -14.35
N CYS A 90 -3.75 1.99 -13.53
CA CYS A 90 -5.06 1.51 -13.97
C CYS A 90 -5.90 2.64 -14.60
N VAL A 91 -6.01 3.78 -13.93
CA VAL A 91 -6.75 4.94 -14.43
C VAL A 91 -6.05 5.59 -15.64
N GLN A 92 -4.72 5.60 -15.66
CA GLN A 92 -3.94 6.12 -16.78
C GLN A 92 -4.16 5.30 -18.06
N GLY A 93 -4.30 3.97 -17.94
CA GLY A 93 -4.65 3.09 -19.05
C GLY A 93 -6.00 3.43 -19.71
N HIS A 94 -6.89 4.11 -18.97
CA HIS A 94 -8.25 4.48 -19.39
C HIS A 94 -8.44 6.00 -19.46
N LYS A 95 -7.36 6.74 -19.71
CA LYS A 95 -7.35 8.22 -19.62
C LYS A 95 -8.35 8.93 -20.54
N GLN A 96 -8.72 8.31 -21.68
CA GLN A 96 -9.71 8.90 -22.59
C GLN A 96 -11.08 9.04 -21.92
N ASP A 97 -11.47 8.06 -21.11
CA ASP A 97 -12.75 8.05 -20.39
C ASP A 97 -12.64 8.65 -18.99
N MET A 98 -11.47 8.54 -18.36
CA MET A 98 -11.23 8.87 -16.95
C MET A 98 -10.36 10.11 -16.74
N GLY A 99 -10.26 11.01 -17.73
CA GLY A 99 -9.33 12.16 -17.69
C GLY A 99 -9.49 13.06 -16.46
N LEU A 100 -10.73 13.34 -16.05
CA LEU A 100 -11.03 14.13 -14.85
C LEU A 100 -10.71 13.35 -13.57
N ALA A 101 -11.13 12.09 -13.49
CA ALA A 101 -10.84 11.19 -12.38
C ALA A 101 -9.32 11.05 -12.16
N PHE A 102 -8.53 10.91 -13.23
CA PHE A 102 -7.07 10.89 -13.16
C PHE A 102 -6.49 12.16 -12.52
N GLY A 103 -7.03 13.33 -12.88
CA GLY A 103 -6.62 14.61 -12.29
C GLY A 103 -6.91 14.70 -10.79
N ILE A 104 -8.06 14.19 -10.33
CA ILE A 104 -8.46 14.17 -8.93
C ILE A 104 -7.65 13.14 -8.15
N LEU A 105 -7.45 11.93 -8.70
CA LEU A 105 -6.73 10.83 -8.06
C LEU A 105 -5.27 11.18 -7.73
N ARG A 106 -4.62 12.00 -8.58
CA ARG A 106 -3.26 12.50 -8.34
C ARG A 106 -3.14 13.45 -7.15
N ARG A 107 -4.24 13.92 -6.59
CA ARG A 107 -4.26 14.77 -5.39
C ARG A 107 -4.44 13.89 -4.16
N LYS A 108 -3.87 14.34 -3.04
CA LYS A 108 -4.00 13.67 -1.73
C LYS A 108 -5.46 13.32 -1.41
N GLN A 109 -6.39 14.26 -1.58
CA GLN A 109 -7.81 14.05 -1.26
C GLN A 109 -8.44 12.96 -2.14
N GLY A 110 -8.12 12.93 -3.44
CA GLY A 110 -8.62 11.89 -4.34
C GLY A 110 -8.06 10.52 -3.98
N MET A 111 -6.76 10.42 -3.75
CA MET A 111 -6.14 9.15 -3.33
C MET A 111 -6.68 8.67 -1.98
N LEU A 112 -6.85 9.57 -0.99
CA LEU A 112 -7.45 9.22 0.30
C LEU A 112 -8.89 8.75 0.16
N ALA A 113 -9.68 9.35 -0.74
CA ALA A 113 -11.06 8.93 -0.98
C ALA A 113 -11.12 7.50 -1.54
N VAL A 114 -10.23 7.15 -2.47
CA VAL A 114 -10.16 5.78 -2.99
C VAL A 114 -9.61 4.82 -1.94
N PHE A 115 -8.62 5.23 -1.14
CA PHE A 115 -8.13 4.44 -0.01
C PHE A 115 -9.23 4.12 0.99
N LYS A 116 -10.15 5.05 1.26
CA LYS A 116 -11.32 4.81 2.12
C LYS A 116 -12.25 3.71 1.61
N LEU A 117 -12.33 3.48 0.30
CA LEU A 117 -13.08 2.34 -0.26
C LEU A 117 -12.43 1.00 0.07
N MET A 118 -11.12 1.01 0.25
CA MET A 118 -10.33 -0.16 0.61
C MET A 118 -10.13 -0.27 2.12
N GLN A 119 -10.80 0.56 2.93
CA GLN A 119 -10.69 0.47 4.38
C GLN A 119 -11.73 -0.48 4.95
N ASN A 120 -11.28 -1.42 5.78
CA ASN A 120 -12.22 -2.19 6.59
C ASN A 120 -12.74 -1.30 7.73
N GLN A 121 -14.05 -0.97 7.71
CA GLN A 121 -14.69 -0.08 8.69
C GLN A 121 -14.88 -0.73 10.07
N HIS A 122 -14.71 -2.05 10.18
CA HIS A 122 -14.89 -2.82 11.42
C HIS A 122 -13.55 -3.30 11.99
N CYS A 123 -12.71 -2.37 12.45
CA CYS A 123 -11.56 -2.71 13.28
C CYS A 123 -11.84 -2.24 14.72
N GLU A 124 -11.95 -3.20 15.65
CA GLU A 124 -12.18 -2.95 17.08
C GLU A 124 -11.12 -2.00 17.69
N ASP A 125 -9.92 -1.99 17.11
CA ASP A 125 -8.79 -1.16 17.57
C ASP A 125 -8.83 0.30 17.06
N GLY A 126 -9.87 0.70 16.29
CA GLY A 126 -10.01 2.06 15.75
C GLY A 126 -8.98 2.44 14.69
N VAL A 127 -8.44 1.44 13.98
CA VAL A 127 -7.44 1.56 12.91
C VAL A 127 -8.08 1.28 11.55
N GLU A 128 -7.82 2.13 10.56
CA GLU A 128 -8.37 2.01 9.21
C GLU A 128 -7.34 1.35 8.29
N ARG A 129 -7.42 0.02 8.14
CA ARG A 129 -6.43 -0.74 7.37
C ARG A 129 -6.78 -0.83 5.88
N LEU A 130 -5.78 -0.75 5.01
CA LEU A 130 -5.92 -1.05 3.58
C LEU A 130 -6.14 -2.54 3.36
N VAL A 131 -7.26 -2.88 2.74
CA VAL A 131 -7.64 -4.19 2.23
C VAL A 131 -8.00 -4.00 0.76
N PRO A 132 -7.02 -4.07 -0.16
CA PRO A 132 -7.25 -3.82 -1.59
C PRO A 132 -8.35 -4.68 -2.19
N GLU A 133 -8.54 -5.89 -1.66
CA GLU A 133 -9.61 -6.83 -2.04
C GLU A 133 -11.02 -6.21 -1.96
N LEU A 134 -11.25 -5.26 -1.04
CA LEU A 134 -12.54 -4.57 -0.92
C LEU A 134 -12.88 -3.74 -2.16
N LEU A 135 -11.88 -3.29 -2.93
CA LEU A 135 -12.11 -2.60 -4.20
C LEU A 135 -12.76 -3.53 -5.23
N PHE A 136 -12.49 -4.84 -5.11
CA PHE A 136 -12.93 -5.88 -6.03
C PHE A 136 -14.20 -6.60 -5.54
N GLN A 137 -14.60 -6.41 -4.28
CA GLN A 137 -15.86 -6.92 -3.77
C GLN A 137 -17.02 -6.07 -4.28
N ASP A 138 -18.00 -6.70 -4.91
CA ASP A 138 -19.26 -6.03 -5.21
C ASP A 138 -20.04 -5.79 -3.92
N CYS A 139 -20.48 -4.55 -3.71
CA CYS A 139 -21.49 -4.22 -2.70
C CYS A 139 -22.88 -4.71 -3.14
N GLY A 140 -22.94 -5.86 -3.82
CA GLY A 140 -24.15 -6.61 -4.11
C GLY A 140 -24.37 -7.62 -2.98
N SER A 141 -25.59 -7.66 -2.47
CA SER A 141 -26.06 -8.52 -1.39
C SER A 141 -25.35 -9.88 -1.27
N ARG A 142 -24.96 -10.21 -0.02
CA ARG A 142 -24.63 -11.56 0.47
C ARG A 142 -25.62 -12.60 -0.06
N SER A 143 -25.33 -13.17 -1.22
CA SER A 143 -25.89 -14.43 -1.68
C SER A 143 -25.01 -14.92 -2.82
N ASP A 144 -24.51 -16.14 -2.64
CA ASP A 144 -23.85 -16.97 -3.65
C ASP A 144 -22.34 -16.75 -3.81
N PHE A 145 -21.67 -17.23 -2.75
CA PHE A 145 -20.25 -17.57 -2.71
C PHE A 145 -19.97 -18.79 -3.59
N GLU A 146 -20.22 -18.73 -4.90
CA GLU A 146 -19.66 -19.71 -5.85
C GLU A 146 -19.83 -19.23 -7.30
N ALA A 147 -18.72 -19.30 -8.04
CA ALA A 147 -18.58 -19.14 -9.49
C ALA A 147 -18.36 -17.72 -10.08
N LYS A 148 -17.17 -17.59 -10.70
CA LYS A 148 -16.66 -16.56 -11.63
C LYS A 148 -16.05 -15.30 -11.01
N CYS A 149 -14.75 -15.39 -10.72
CA CYS A 149 -13.81 -14.27 -10.88
C CYS A 149 -13.77 -13.83 -12.36
N SER A 150 -14.78 -13.11 -12.83
CA SER A 150 -14.61 -12.18 -13.94
C SER A 150 -14.47 -10.81 -13.31
N TYR A 151 -13.24 -10.42 -12.99
CA TYR A 151 -12.95 -9.05 -12.56
C TYR A 151 -13.25 -8.13 -13.73
N ASP A 152 -14.41 -7.48 -13.72
CA ASP A 152 -14.72 -6.48 -14.73
C ASP A 152 -13.99 -5.18 -14.35
N CYS A 153 -12.88 -4.92 -15.06
CA CYS A 153 -12.15 -3.66 -14.93
C CYS A 153 -13.09 -2.44 -15.03
N CYS A 154 -14.18 -2.54 -15.80
CA CYS A 154 -15.17 -1.47 -15.93
C CYS A 154 -15.87 -1.19 -14.61
N ALA A 155 -16.23 -2.22 -13.83
CA ALA A 155 -16.90 -2.06 -12.53
C ALA A 155 -15.98 -1.39 -11.48
N ILE A 156 -14.69 -1.73 -11.49
CA ILE A 156 -13.69 -1.12 -10.61
C ILE A 156 -13.47 0.35 -10.99
N LEU A 157 -13.31 0.62 -12.29
CA LEU A 157 -13.15 1.98 -12.80
C LEU A 157 -14.39 2.83 -12.53
N GLN A 158 -15.59 2.26 -12.61
CA GLN A 158 -16.83 2.94 -12.26
C GLN A 158 -16.86 3.31 -10.77
N LYS A 159 -16.55 2.37 -9.86
CA LYS A 159 -16.46 2.65 -8.40
C LYS A 159 -15.45 3.77 -8.10
N ILE A 160 -14.29 3.74 -8.75
CA ILE A 160 -13.27 4.79 -8.64
C ILE A 160 -13.81 6.12 -9.18
N SER A 161 -14.46 6.10 -10.35
CA SER A 161 -15.04 7.27 -11.00
C SER A 161 -16.10 7.95 -10.13
N ASP A 162 -17.08 7.19 -9.64
CA ASP A 162 -18.19 7.69 -8.81
C ASP A 162 -17.68 8.37 -7.54
N MET A 163 -16.70 7.75 -6.89
CA MET A 163 -16.09 8.31 -5.68
C MET A 163 -15.28 9.56 -5.95
N LEU A 164 -14.53 9.59 -7.05
CA LEU A 164 -13.78 10.79 -7.43
C LEU A 164 -14.70 11.92 -7.90
N TRP A 165 -15.85 11.61 -8.50
CA TRP A 165 -16.90 12.59 -8.83
C TRP A 165 -17.49 13.24 -7.59
N LEU A 166 -17.79 12.48 -6.53
CA LEU A 166 -18.26 13.03 -5.25
C LEU A 166 -17.22 13.98 -4.62
N VAL A 167 -15.93 13.67 -4.74
CA VAL A 167 -14.84 14.53 -4.26
C VAL A 167 -14.67 15.78 -5.14
N GLY A 168 -14.87 15.66 -6.44
CA GLY A 168 -14.72 16.74 -7.41
C GLY A 168 -15.85 17.78 -7.38
N THR A 169 -17.07 17.37 -7.03
CA THR A 169 -18.27 18.23 -6.99
C THR A 169 -18.50 18.91 -5.64
N GLY A 170 -17.86 18.45 -4.56
CA GLY A 170 -17.93 19.06 -3.23
C GLY A 170 -17.07 20.32 -3.04
N ARG A 171 -16.79 21.08 -4.11
CA ARG A 171 -16.06 22.35 -4.07
C ARG A 171 -16.97 23.54 -4.34
#